data_AF-A0A669QF92-F1
#
_entry.id   AF-A0A669QF92-F1
#
_cell.length_a   1.000
_cell.length_b   1.000
_cell.length_c   1.000
_cell.angle_alpha   90.00
_cell.angle_beta   90.00
_cell.angle_gamma   90.00
#
_symmetry.space_group_name_H-M   'P 1'
#
loop_
_entity.id
_entity.type
_entity.pdbx_description
1 polymer ?
#
loop_
_entity_poly.entity_id
_entity_poly.type
_entity_poly.pdbx_seq_one_letter_code
_entity_poly.pdbx_strand_id
1 'polypeptide(L)' 'LELPVTFRDVFVEFSRDEWALLDDEQKELHRSVMQSNCEMLYEKLRNPNVCTALLSYN' A
#
# COMPACT_ATOMS: atom_id res chain seq x y z
N LEU A 1 18.20 17.10 -9.89
CA LEU A 1 18.06 15.64 -10.09
C LEU A 1 16.93 15.20 -9.17
N GLU A 2 15.78 14.82 -9.73
CA GLU A 2 14.69 14.24 -8.93
C GLU A 2 15.09 12.82 -8.54
N LEU A 3 14.96 12.49 -7.25
CA LEU A 3 15.18 11.13 -6.77
C LEU A 3 13.97 10.27 -7.19
N PRO A 4 14.20 9.02 -7.62
CA PRO A 4 13.10 8.11 -7.93
C PRO A 4 12.28 7.84 -6.66
N VAL A 5 10.99 8.13 -6.73
CA VAL A 5 10.03 7.79 -5.68
C VAL A 5 10.00 6.27 -5.53
N THR A 6 10.25 5.79 -4.32
CA THR A 6 10.22 4.38 -3.97
C THR A 6 8.86 3.99 -3.41
N PHE A 7 8.56 2.70 -3.41
CA PHE A 7 7.32 2.19 -2.83
C PHE A 7 7.14 2.57 -1.35
N ARG A 8 8.24 2.66 -0.58
CA ARG A 8 8.21 3.10 0.81
C ARG A 8 7.75 4.54 0.98
N ASP A 9 7.91 5.38 -0.04
CA ASP A 9 7.51 6.78 0.02
C ASP A 9 5.99 6.95 -0.16
N VAL A 10 5.29 5.92 -0.63
CA VAL A 10 3.83 5.94 -0.88
C VAL A 10 3.06 4.90 -0.06
N PHE A 11 3.75 4.12 0.76
CA PHE A 11 3.16 3.09 1.62
C PHE A 11 2.90 3.64 3.02
N VAL A 12 1.68 3.44 3.53
CA VAL A 12 1.31 3.74 4.91
C VAL A 12 0.97 2.43 5.58
N GLU A 13 1.78 2.05 6.56
CA GLU A 13 1.56 0.88 7.41
C GLU A 13 0.91 1.32 8.72
N PHE A 14 -0.08 0.57 9.16
CA PHE A 14 -0.60 0.67 10.51
C PHE A 14 -0.07 -0.50 11.33
N SER A 15 0.38 -0.24 12.56
CA SER A 15 0.55 -1.30 13.54
C SER A 15 -0.80 -1.96 13.86
N ARG A 16 -0.79 -3.16 14.46
CA ARG A 16 -2.05 -3.83 14.87
C ARG A 16 -2.92 -2.97 15.78
N ASP A 17 -2.30 -2.23 16.69
CA ASP A 17 -3.01 -1.36 17.63
C ASP A 17 -3.63 -0.15 16.91
N GLU A 18 -2.89 0.47 15.98
CA GLU A 18 -3.43 1.57 15.15
C GLU A 18 -4.54 1.08 14.22
N TRP A 19 -4.39 -0.09 13.61
CA TRP A 19 -5.40 -0.70 12.76
C TRP A 19 -6.70 -1.02 13.52
N ALA A 20 -6.59 -1.45 14.79
CA ALA A 20 -7.73 -1.71 15.64
C ALA A 20 -8.54 -0.43 15.97
N LEU A 21 -7.89 0.73 15.94
CA LEU A 21 -8.53 2.03 16.18
C LEU A 21 -9.24 2.61 14.95
N LEU A 22 -8.99 2.07 13.76
CA LEU A 22 -9.65 2.53 12.54
C LEU A 22 -11.10 2.05 12.49
N ASP A 23 -11.98 2.92 12.04
CA ASP A 23 -13.33 2.54 11.67
C ASP A 23 -13.35 1.77 10.32
N ASP A 24 -14.51 1.20 9.98
CA ASP A 24 -14.64 0.37 8.78
C ASP A 24 -14.43 1.17 7.49
N GLU A 25 -14.81 2.45 7.47
CA GLU A 25 -14.63 3.32 6.31
C GLU A 25 -13.13 3.62 6.07
N GLN A 26 -12.38 3.87 7.13
CA GLN A 26 -10.94 4.06 7.10
C GLN A 26 -10.20 2.79 6.65
N LYS A 27 -10.63 1.61 7.10
CA LYS A 27 -10.06 0.33 6.68
C LYS A 27 -10.32 0.04 5.20
N GLU A 28 -11.53 0.33 4.72
CA GLU A 28 -11.86 0.21 3.30
C GLU A 28 -11.06 1.20 2.44
N LEU A 29 -10.93 2.45 2.90
CA LEU A 29 -10.11 3.45 2.21
C LEU A 29 -8.65 2.99 2.13
N HIS A 30 -8.07 2.48 3.22
CA HIS A 30 -6.70 1.95 3.21
C HIS A 30 -6.53 0.83 2.19
N ARG A 31 -7.45 -0.15 2.18
CA ARG A 31 -7.45 -1.26 1.19
C ARG A 31 -7.50 -0.73 -0.24
N SER A 32 -8.40 0.22 -0.53
CA SER A 32 -8.58 0.80 -1.86
C SER A 32 -7.33 1.55 -2.34
N VAL A 33 -6.71 2.36 -1.47
CA VAL A 33 -5.49 3.11 -1.78
C VAL A 33 -4.32 2.16 -2.00
N MET A 34 -4.16 1.13 -1.16
CA MET A 34 -3.09 0.15 -1.31
C MET A 34 -3.23 -0.67 -2.59
N GLN A 35 -4.46 -1.05 -2.97
CA GLN A 35 -4.72 -1.74 -4.22
C GLN A 35 -4.37 -0.88 -5.44
N SER A 36 -4.85 0.36 -5.47
CA SER A 36 -4.57 1.31 -6.56
C SER A 36 -3.06 1.58 -6.70
N ASN A 37 -2.36 1.72 -5.57
CA ASN A 37 -0.91 1.86 -5.55
C ASN A 37 -0.21 0.61 -6.10
N CYS A 38 -0.72 -0.59 -5.80
CA CYS A 38 -0.14 -1.79 -6.38
C CYS A 38 -0.30 -1.86 -7.89
N GLU A 39 -1.50 -1.55 -8.41
CA GLU A 39 -1.77 -1.55 -9.84
C GLU A 39 -0.83 -0.59 -10.58
N MET A 40 -0.69 0.64 -10.07
CA MET A 40 0.25 1.63 -10.62
C MET A 40 1.70 1.10 -10.61
N LEU A 41 2.13 0.46 -9.52
CA LEU A 41 3.51 -0.03 -9.40
C LEU A 41 3.76 -1.28 -10.24
N TYR A 42 2.77 -2.16 -10.36
CA TYR A 42 2.82 -3.30 -11.26
C TYR A 42 2.98 -2.83 -12.70
N GLU A 43 2.24 -1.79 -13.13
CA GLU A 43 2.37 -1.20 -14.46
C GLU A 43 3.76 -0.56 -14.66
N LYS A 44 4.24 0.21 -13.69
CA LYS A 44 5.52 0.93 -13.79
C LYS A 44 6.74 0.01 -13.70
N LEU A 45 6.70 -0.99 -12.82
CA LEU A 45 7.85 -1.84 -12.49
C LEU A 45 7.80 -3.20 -13.20
N ARG A 46 6.63 -3.62 -13.73
CA ARG A 46 6.39 -4.99 -14.25
C ARG A 46 6.85 -6.09 -13.28
N ASN A 47 6.73 -5.83 -11.97
CA ASN A 47 7.18 -6.75 -10.94
C ASN A 47 5.97 -7.28 -10.14
N PRO A 48 5.57 -8.55 -10.34
CA PRO A 48 4.41 -9.14 -9.67
C PRO A 48 4.59 -9.27 -8.15
N ASN A 49 5.82 -9.26 -7.64
CA ASN A 49 6.09 -9.44 -6.21
C ASN A 49 5.68 -8.22 -5.34
N VAL A 50 5.39 -7.07 -5.96
CA VAL A 50 4.95 -5.86 -5.25
C VAL A 50 3.55 -6.04 -4.65
N CYS A 51 2.63 -6.74 -5.33
CA CYS A 51 1.27 -6.92 -4.83
C CYS A 51 1.17 -7.97 -3.72
N THR A 52 2.06 -8.96 -3.71
CA THR A 52 2.05 -10.02 -2.69
C THR A 52 2.45 -9.48 -1.31
N ALA A 53 3.36 -8.51 -1.25
CA ALA A 53 3.74 -7.84 0.00
C ALA A 53 2.62 -6.94 0.54
N LEU A 54 1.86 -6.27 -0.34
CA LEU A 54 0.77 -5.37 0.07
C LEU A 54 -0.45 -6.10 0.65
N LEU A 55 -0.79 -7.28 0.11
CA LEU A 55 -1.95 -8.06 0.55
C LEU A 55 -1.69 -8.98 1.74
N SER A 56 -0.42 -9.17 2.14
CA SER A 56 -0.03 -10.05 3.25
C SER A 56 0.24 -9.32 4.58
N TYR A 57 0.25 -7.98 4.56
CA TYR A 57 0.59 -7.14 5.72
C TYR A 57 -0.61 -6.56 6.48
N ASN A 58 -1.85 -6.91 6.08
CA ASN A 58 -3.07 -6.61 6.84
C ASN A 58 -3.73 -7.90 7.35
#